data_AF-A0A0X3UWK8-F1
#
_entry.id   AF-A0A0X3UWK8-F1
#
_cell.length_a   1.000
_cell.length_b   1.000
_cell.length_c   1.000
_cell.angle_alpha   90.00
_cell.angle_beta   90.00
_cell.angle_gamma   90.00
#
_symmetry.space_group_name_H-M   'P 1'
#
loop_
_entity.id
_entity.type
_entity.pdbx_description
1 polymer ?
#
loop_
_entity_poly.entity_id
_entity_poly.type
_entity_poly.pdbx_seq_one_letter_code
_entity_poly.pdbx_strand_id
1 'polypeptide(L)'
;MPRARAPRRRPVLLVPLVLLVPLVPAAAGCAAEAKPPGDRHPPGTVLRVPADFPTVQRAVNVARPGDTVLIRPGVYHESVRVAAERVVVRGTDRNKVVLDGRLRLANGITVTGAGSVVENVTVRGYLANGVLFTGVTDERLQRRGAGGSAYDPLDTARFPPVRGFRASSVTAYNNGLYGIYAFDARGGIIEDSYASGQADSGIYVGQCKPCDTLVRGNTVERNAVGVEITNASEGLSVLGNRITGNRVGVTVNSNDLEALAPQHEAVIAGNVIAGNNAADTPEQADGGFGIGIGIGGGTKNQVVRNLVQGNHAAGILVTDVPGHPARGNRISGNRVTTNGADLVLSAADPGNCFTGNAPGTQRPGGLEDLAGCGTTRHGTVPAGSPEPVQPPPGIPFNTVPAPPAQPSLRDPAAPGRPAVGLPGTVDPDRYPLPADTTAMPRPRPAPAGLSR
;
A
#
# COMPACT_ATOMS: atom_id res chain seq x y z
N MET A 1 15.07 -1.23 -70.01
CA MET A 1 16.20 -0.30 -70.26
C MET A 1 15.75 1.12 -69.90
N PRO A 2 16.57 2.02 -69.32
CA PRO A 2 17.67 1.85 -68.37
C PRO A 2 17.45 2.59 -67.03
N ARG A 3 18.33 2.28 -66.07
CA ARG A 3 18.48 2.82 -64.71
C ARG A 3 18.85 4.30 -64.71
N ALA A 4 18.27 5.10 -63.81
CA ALA A 4 18.80 6.41 -63.42
C ALA A 4 19.81 6.26 -62.26
N ARG A 5 21.04 6.74 -62.50
CA ARG A 5 22.20 6.65 -61.60
C ARG A 5 22.18 7.77 -60.55
N ALA A 6 22.54 7.43 -59.31
CA ALA A 6 22.87 8.36 -58.24
C ALA A 6 24.19 9.11 -58.53
N PRO A 7 24.33 10.39 -58.12
CA PRO A 7 25.57 11.14 -58.28
C PRO A 7 26.61 10.76 -57.19
N ARG A 8 27.83 10.47 -57.65
CA ARG A 8 29.03 10.20 -56.85
C ARG A 8 29.51 11.48 -56.16
N ARG A 9 29.69 11.46 -54.83
CA ARG A 9 30.46 12.46 -54.09
C ARG A 9 31.95 12.07 -54.08
N ARG A 10 32.82 13.03 -54.41
CA ARG A 10 34.29 12.91 -54.40
C ARG A 10 34.82 12.89 -52.96
N PRO A 11 35.93 12.19 -52.66
CA PRO A 11 36.55 12.19 -51.35
C PRO A 11 37.37 13.49 -51.17
N VAL A 12 37.22 14.14 -50.02
CA VAL A 12 38.09 15.23 -49.58
C VAL A 12 39.16 14.63 -48.66
N LEU A 13 40.41 14.79 -49.07
CA LEU A 13 41.61 14.43 -48.33
C LEU A 13 41.80 15.45 -47.19
N LEU A 14 41.82 15.02 -45.93
CA LEU A 14 42.16 15.85 -44.78
C LEU A 14 43.54 15.41 -44.26
N VAL A 15 44.51 16.31 -44.42
CA VAL A 15 45.90 16.20 -43.92
C VAL A 15 45.92 16.53 -42.42
N PRO A 16 46.64 15.78 -41.56
CA PRO A 16 46.71 16.08 -40.13
C PRO A 16 47.75 17.17 -39.86
N LEU A 17 47.33 18.24 -39.17
CA LEU A 17 48.22 19.26 -38.64
C LEU A 17 48.70 18.82 -37.25
N VAL A 18 49.98 18.45 -37.14
CA VAL A 18 50.66 18.15 -35.88
C VAL A 18 51.00 19.48 -35.20
N LEU A 19 50.40 19.74 -34.04
CA LEU A 19 50.72 20.86 -33.16
C LEU A 19 51.55 20.34 -31.97
N LEU A 20 52.84 20.68 -31.95
CA LEU A 20 53.72 20.51 -30.80
C LEU A 20 53.29 21.46 -29.67
N VAL A 21 53.06 20.90 -28.47
CA VAL A 21 52.91 21.65 -27.22
C VAL A 21 54.14 21.38 -26.35
N PRO A 22 54.81 22.42 -25.79
CA PRO A 22 55.99 22.21 -24.95
C PRO A 22 55.58 21.68 -23.57
N LEU A 23 56.33 20.68 -23.10
CA LEU A 23 56.22 20.04 -21.79
C LEU A 23 56.77 20.99 -20.71
N VAL A 24 55.93 21.45 -19.79
CA VAL A 24 56.34 22.18 -18.59
C VAL A 24 56.40 21.19 -17.41
N PRO A 25 57.49 21.13 -16.62
CA PRO A 25 57.61 20.16 -15.53
C PRO A 25 56.65 20.49 -14.39
N ALA A 26 55.89 19.49 -13.96
CA ALA A 26 54.99 19.58 -12.82
C ALA A 26 55.79 19.64 -11.51
N ALA A 27 55.71 20.78 -10.82
CA ALA A 27 56.07 20.84 -9.41
C ALA A 27 54.98 20.13 -8.60
N ALA A 28 55.33 18.98 -8.02
CA ALA A 28 54.48 18.23 -7.10
C ALA A 28 54.31 19.02 -5.79
N GLY A 29 53.33 19.92 -5.77
CA GLY A 29 52.78 20.46 -4.53
C GLY A 29 51.91 19.38 -3.89
N CYS A 30 52.26 18.94 -2.68
CA CYS A 30 51.43 18.10 -1.82
C CYS A 30 50.14 18.86 -1.46
N ALA A 31 49.16 18.84 -2.36
CA ALA A 31 47.78 19.02 -1.98
C ALA A 31 47.34 17.70 -1.34
N ALA A 32 47.13 17.71 -0.03
CA ALA A 32 46.42 16.63 0.63
C ALA A 32 45.04 16.54 -0.04
N GLU A 33 44.84 15.51 -0.87
CA GLU A 33 43.53 15.09 -1.34
C GLU A 33 42.66 14.89 -0.09
N ALA A 34 41.72 15.80 0.13
CA ALA A 34 40.68 15.60 1.11
C ALA A 34 39.90 14.35 0.68
N LYS A 35 40.12 13.25 1.41
CA LYS A 35 39.32 12.03 1.28
C LYS A 35 37.83 12.41 1.29
N PRO A 36 36.99 11.88 0.39
CA PRO A 36 35.55 11.99 0.56
C PRO A 36 35.20 11.43 1.95
N PRO A 37 34.24 12.01 2.70
CA PRO A 37 33.88 11.51 4.01
C PRO A 37 33.25 10.12 3.87
N GLY A 38 34.10 9.09 3.88
CA GLY A 38 33.73 7.70 3.95
C GLY A 38 33.53 7.29 5.41
N ASP A 39 32.28 7.05 5.74
CA ASP A 39 31.83 5.81 6.37
C ASP A 39 32.37 5.42 7.76
N ARG A 40 32.40 6.30 8.78
CA ARG A 40 32.38 5.85 10.20
C ARG A 40 31.71 6.85 11.15
N HIS A 41 30.39 7.01 11.08
CA HIS A 41 29.60 7.45 12.25
C HIS A 41 29.10 6.25 13.06
N PRO A 42 28.87 6.39 14.38
CA PRO A 42 28.32 5.31 15.19
C PRO A 42 26.89 4.95 14.73
N PRO A 43 26.49 3.66 14.78
CA PRO A 43 25.10 3.28 14.54
C PRO A 43 24.13 4.05 15.45
N GLY A 44 22.93 4.34 14.96
CA GLY A 44 21.95 5.13 15.71
C GLY A 44 22.13 6.64 15.58
N THR A 45 22.88 7.10 14.59
CA THR A 45 23.09 8.54 14.33
C THR A 45 21.88 9.16 13.63
N VAL A 46 21.61 10.43 13.92
CA VAL A 46 20.62 11.24 13.20
C VAL A 46 21.30 11.96 12.03
N LEU A 47 20.96 11.57 10.81
CA LEU A 47 21.44 12.17 9.56
C LEU A 47 20.44 13.21 9.08
N ARG A 48 20.80 14.50 9.09
CA ARG A 48 19.84 15.59 8.84
C ARG A 48 19.85 16.03 7.39
N VAL A 49 18.66 16.18 6.80
CA VAL A 49 18.47 16.69 5.44
C VAL A 49 17.70 18.01 5.50
N PRO A 50 18.15 19.10 4.83
CA PRO A 50 19.32 19.19 3.97
C PRO A 50 20.64 19.54 4.71
N ALA A 51 20.62 19.60 6.05
CA ALA A 51 21.68 20.23 6.84
C ALA A 51 23.05 19.51 6.76
N ASP A 52 23.04 18.19 6.88
CA ASP A 52 24.25 17.35 6.81
C ASP A 52 24.41 16.78 5.39
N PHE A 53 23.29 16.49 4.73
CA PHE A 53 23.24 15.94 3.37
C PHE A 53 22.26 16.75 2.52
N PRO A 54 22.62 17.15 1.28
CA PRO A 54 21.76 18.00 0.47
C PRO A 54 20.52 17.29 -0.07
N THR A 55 20.49 15.95 -0.06
CA THR A 55 19.38 15.16 -0.60
C THR A 55 19.07 13.97 0.29
N VAL A 56 17.84 13.43 0.19
CA VAL A 56 17.41 12.31 1.04
C VAL A 56 18.18 11.04 0.67
N GLN A 57 18.38 10.77 -0.62
CA GLN A 57 19.12 9.58 -1.06
C GLN A 57 20.57 9.60 -0.57
N ARG A 58 21.23 10.76 -0.55
CA ARG A 58 22.62 10.84 -0.04
C ARG A 58 22.72 10.49 1.44
N ALA A 59 21.77 10.93 2.26
CA ALA A 59 21.72 10.53 3.67
C ALA A 59 21.46 9.02 3.82
N VAL A 60 20.51 8.48 3.05
CA VAL A 60 20.19 7.04 3.08
C VAL A 60 21.37 6.18 2.61
N ASN A 61 22.15 6.62 1.62
CA ASN A 61 23.30 5.87 1.10
C ASN A 61 24.39 5.61 2.14
N VAL A 62 24.55 6.50 3.12
CA VAL A 62 25.55 6.35 4.19
C VAL A 62 24.93 5.81 5.49
N ALA A 63 23.61 5.64 5.54
CA ALA A 63 22.90 5.20 6.73
C ALA A 63 23.30 3.77 7.14
N ARG A 64 23.45 3.58 8.43
CA ARG A 64 23.77 2.32 9.11
C ARG A 64 22.55 1.81 9.87
N PRO A 65 22.52 0.52 10.23
CA PRO A 65 21.43 -0.02 11.03
C PRO A 65 21.19 0.78 12.32
N GLY A 66 19.93 1.18 12.53
CA GLY A 66 19.51 1.99 13.67
C GLY A 66 19.52 3.51 13.41
N ASP A 67 20.13 3.98 12.32
CA ASP A 67 20.17 5.41 12.02
C ASP A 67 18.79 6.00 11.70
N THR A 68 18.66 7.30 11.93
CA THR A 68 17.48 8.08 11.54
C THR A 68 17.87 9.13 10.50
N VAL A 69 17.32 9.03 9.30
CA VAL A 69 17.35 10.10 8.30
C VAL A 69 16.23 11.09 8.61
N LEU A 70 16.59 12.23 9.21
CA LEU A 70 15.64 13.26 9.66
C LEU A 70 15.56 14.40 8.65
N ILE A 71 14.41 14.53 8.01
CA ILE A 71 14.18 15.43 6.88
C ILE A 71 13.42 16.68 7.36
N ARG A 72 13.99 17.86 7.14
CA ARG A 72 13.35 19.15 7.44
C ARG A 72 12.35 19.56 6.35
N PRO A 73 11.48 20.56 6.60
CA PRO A 73 10.54 21.05 5.61
C PRO A 73 11.20 21.39 4.28
N GLY A 74 10.62 20.91 3.19
CA GLY A 74 11.14 21.03 1.83
C GLY A 74 10.36 20.16 0.86
N VAL A 75 10.47 20.49 -0.43
CA VAL A 75 9.96 19.66 -1.52
C VAL A 75 11.14 18.98 -2.21
N TYR A 76 11.16 17.66 -2.16
CA TYR A 76 12.24 16.79 -2.63
C TYR A 76 11.79 16.06 -3.89
N HIS A 77 12.59 16.13 -4.94
CA HIS A 77 12.27 15.55 -6.26
C HIS A 77 13.18 14.35 -6.54
N GLU A 78 13.02 13.30 -5.75
CA GLU A 78 13.90 12.12 -5.74
C GLU A 78 13.07 10.82 -5.69
N SER A 79 13.68 9.73 -6.12
CA SER A 79 13.27 8.37 -5.75
C SER A 79 14.25 7.86 -4.71
N VAL A 80 13.75 7.54 -3.51
CA VAL A 80 14.57 7.15 -2.36
C VAL A 80 14.57 5.64 -2.22
N ARG A 81 15.74 5.03 -2.11
CA ARG A 81 15.95 3.59 -1.95
C ARG A 81 16.60 3.31 -0.60
N VAL A 82 15.88 2.65 0.29
CA VAL A 82 16.33 2.28 1.64
C VAL A 82 16.68 0.79 1.65
N ALA A 83 17.93 0.49 1.32
CA ALA A 83 18.45 -0.88 1.32
C ALA A 83 19.06 -1.29 2.67
N ALA A 84 19.56 -0.33 3.44
CA ALA A 84 20.07 -0.58 4.78
C ALA A 84 18.93 -1.00 5.72
N GLU A 85 19.19 -2.00 6.55
CA GLU A 85 18.26 -2.49 7.56
C GLU A 85 18.09 -1.49 8.69
N ARG A 86 16.93 -1.51 9.35
CA ARG A 86 16.65 -0.77 10.59
C ARG A 86 16.89 0.73 10.47
N VAL A 87 16.74 1.29 9.27
CA VAL A 87 16.82 2.74 9.04
C VAL A 87 15.45 3.36 9.20
N VAL A 88 15.38 4.48 9.90
CA VAL A 88 14.16 5.29 10.03
C VAL A 88 14.27 6.49 9.10
N VAL A 89 13.40 6.59 8.10
CA VAL A 89 13.23 7.77 7.25
C VAL A 89 12.06 8.58 7.81
N ARG A 90 12.36 9.76 8.35
CA ARG A 90 11.39 10.59 9.09
C ARG A 90 11.37 12.03 8.62
N GLY A 91 10.19 12.57 8.34
CA GLY A 91 10.00 14.01 8.20
C GLY A 91 9.78 14.71 9.55
N THR A 92 10.22 15.96 9.70
CA THR A 92 9.93 16.76 10.90
C THR A 92 8.52 17.34 10.92
N ASP A 93 7.89 17.44 9.75
CA ASP A 93 6.52 17.95 9.57
C ASP A 93 5.87 17.18 8.42
N ARG A 94 4.83 16.40 8.72
CA ARG A 94 4.13 15.55 7.75
C ARG A 94 3.73 16.30 6.49
N ASN A 95 3.29 17.55 6.62
CA ASN A 95 2.68 18.31 5.53
C ASN A 95 3.70 19.14 4.75
N LYS A 96 4.87 19.41 5.36
CA LYS A 96 5.90 20.26 4.74
C LYS A 96 7.13 19.50 4.29
N VAL A 97 7.29 18.24 4.67
CA VAL A 97 8.27 17.32 4.08
C VAL A 97 7.58 16.55 2.97
N VAL A 98 7.79 17.00 1.74
CA VAL A 98 7.08 16.48 0.56
C VAL A 98 8.08 15.85 -0.40
N LEU A 99 7.91 14.56 -0.68
CA LEU A 99 8.54 13.91 -1.80
C LEU A 99 7.59 13.98 -3.00
N ASP A 100 8.04 14.58 -4.10
CA ASP A 100 7.22 14.90 -5.26
C ASP A 100 7.87 14.36 -6.55
N GLY A 101 7.24 13.34 -7.12
CA GLY A 101 7.70 12.65 -8.32
C GLY A 101 7.54 13.45 -9.63
N ARG A 102 6.85 14.61 -9.60
CA ARG A 102 6.57 15.49 -10.74
C ARG A 102 5.99 14.77 -11.96
N LEU A 103 5.31 13.66 -11.75
CA LEU A 103 4.80 12.76 -12.79
C LEU A 103 5.91 12.29 -13.75
N ARG A 104 7.13 12.10 -13.22
CA ARG A 104 8.31 11.66 -13.97
C ARG A 104 8.99 10.47 -13.31
N LEU A 105 8.96 10.42 -11.98
CA LEU A 105 9.60 9.36 -11.21
C LEU A 105 8.61 8.23 -10.93
N ALA A 106 9.10 6.99 -11.00
CA ALA A 106 8.25 5.80 -10.82
C ALA A 106 7.79 5.64 -9.36
N ASN A 107 8.72 5.58 -8.41
CA ASN A 107 8.43 5.33 -7.00
C ASN A 107 8.99 6.45 -6.11
N GLY A 108 8.29 6.75 -5.02
CA GLY A 108 8.73 7.69 -4.00
C GLY A 108 9.80 7.13 -3.08
N ILE A 109 9.38 6.27 -2.14
CA ILE A 109 10.31 5.60 -1.22
C ILE A 109 10.16 4.09 -1.41
N THR A 110 11.24 3.43 -1.84
CA THR A 110 11.33 1.96 -1.91
C THR A 110 12.21 1.45 -0.79
N VAL A 111 11.66 0.57 0.03
CA VAL A 111 12.32 -0.02 1.20
C VAL A 111 12.49 -1.52 0.96
N THR A 112 13.74 -1.94 0.90
CA THR A 112 14.14 -3.37 0.84
C THR A 112 14.92 -3.81 2.07
N GLY A 113 15.38 -2.86 2.89
CA GLY A 113 16.05 -3.12 4.16
C GLY A 113 15.09 -3.56 5.26
N ALA A 114 15.34 -4.72 5.86
CA ALA A 114 14.54 -5.29 6.94
C ALA A 114 14.48 -4.38 8.18
N GLY A 115 13.33 -4.30 8.82
CA GLY A 115 13.09 -3.49 10.02
C GLY A 115 13.12 -1.98 9.79
N SER A 116 13.09 -1.51 8.54
CA SER A 116 13.14 -0.09 8.21
C SER A 116 11.75 0.57 8.25
N VAL A 117 11.74 1.89 8.45
CA VAL A 117 10.54 2.68 8.75
C VAL A 117 10.47 3.90 7.85
N VAL A 118 9.26 4.22 7.38
CA VAL A 118 8.93 5.50 6.75
C VAL A 118 7.86 6.17 7.59
N GLU A 119 8.14 7.38 8.07
CA GLU A 119 7.16 8.07 8.92
C GLU A 119 7.14 9.61 8.79
N ASN A 120 5.97 10.18 9.02
CA ASN A 120 5.77 11.63 9.10
C ASN A 120 6.22 12.39 7.84
N VAL A 121 5.88 11.87 6.67
CA VAL A 121 6.21 12.46 5.35
C VAL A 121 4.99 12.49 4.45
N THR A 122 5.02 13.37 3.44
CA THR A 122 4.09 13.36 2.32
C THR A 122 4.79 12.82 1.07
N VAL A 123 4.15 11.91 0.33
CA VAL A 123 4.61 11.39 -0.97
C VAL A 123 3.53 11.62 -2.03
N ARG A 124 3.90 12.22 -3.18
CA ARG A 124 2.93 12.52 -4.25
C ARG A 124 3.50 12.51 -5.65
N GLY A 125 2.61 12.39 -6.65
CA GLY A 125 2.94 12.67 -8.05
C GLY A 125 3.93 11.68 -8.64
N TYR A 126 3.98 10.45 -8.12
CA TYR A 126 4.78 9.37 -8.69
C TYR A 126 3.98 8.60 -9.75
N LEU A 127 4.66 8.07 -10.77
CA LEU A 127 4.02 7.33 -11.86
C LEU A 127 3.55 5.93 -11.46
N ALA A 128 4.09 5.39 -10.36
CA ALA A 128 3.67 4.14 -9.74
C ALA A 128 3.37 4.40 -8.26
N ASN A 129 4.34 4.18 -7.36
CA ASN A 129 4.05 4.03 -5.94
C ASN A 129 4.52 5.22 -5.09
N GLY A 130 3.75 5.57 -4.06
CA GLY A 130 4.18 6.50 -3.01
C GLY A 130 5.27 5.90 -2.12
N VAL A 131 4.90 4.90 -1.32
CA VAL A 131 5.82 4.10 -0.49
C VAL A 131 5.67 2.62 -0.83
N LEU A 132 6.79 1.95 -1.08
CA LEU A 132 6.87 0.52 -1.42
C LEU A 132 7.79 -0.19 -0.41
N PHE A 133 7.27 -1.20 0.29
CA PHE A 133 8.05 -2.17 1.05
C PHE A 133 8.06 -3.49 0.30
N THR A 134 9.24 -4.03 -0.01
CA THR A 134 9.32 -5.28 -0.76
C THR A 134 10.64 -6.04 -0.62
N GLY A 135 10.58 -7.36 -0.69
CA GLY A 135 11.74 -8.24 -0.87
C GLY A 135 12.31 -8.23 -2.30
N VAL A 136 11.59 -7.67 -3.27
CA VAL A 136 12.05 -7.55 -4.66
C VAL A 136 13.16 -6.50 -4.75
N THR A 137 14.40 -6.94 -4.90
CA THR A 137 15.58 -6.05 -4.98
C THR A 137 15.96 -5.64 -6.40
N ASP A 138 15.44 -6.33 -7.42
CA ASP A 138 15.68 -5.98 -8.83
C ASP A 138 14.87 -4.73 -9.23
N GLU A 139 15.59 -3.63 -9.50
CA GLU A 139 14.99 -2.35 -9.82
C GLU A 139 14.13 -2.36 -11.09
N ARG A 140 14.41 -3.27 -12.04
CA ARG A 140 13.65 -3.35 -13.29
C ARG A 140 12.24 -3.85 -13.03
N LEU A 141 12.09 -4.74 -12.06
CA LEU A 141 10.79 -5.28 -11.61
C LEU A 141 10.03 -4.24 -10.77
N GLN A 142 10.74 -3.44 -9.96
CA GLN A 142 10.15 -2.37 -9.15
C GLN A 142 9.50 -1.23 -9.96
N ARG A 143 9.97 -0.95 -11.17
CA ARG A 143 9.49 0.18 -11.99
C ARG A 143 8.05 0.03 -12.49
N ARG A 144 7.48 -1.19 -12.44
CA ARG A 144 6.13 -1.51 -12.93
C ARG A 144 5.18 -1.95 -11.82
N GLY A 145 5.45 -1.58 -10.56
CA GLY A 145 4.64 -2.03 -9.42
C GLY A 145 5.22 -3.25 -8.70
N ALA A 146 6.54 -3.47 -8.72
CA ALA A 146 7.23 -4.54 -7.97
C ALA A 146 6.81 -5.99 -8.32
N GLY A 147 6.15 -6.22 -9.45
CA GLY A 147 5.92 -7.54 -10.06
C GLY A 147 6.58 -7.64 -11.43
N GLY A 148 6.85 -8.86 -11.89
CA GLY A 148 7.43 -9.13 -13.22
C GLY A 148 6.66 -8.44 -14.34
N SER A 149 7.37 -8.04 -15.41
CA SER A 149 6.68 -7.62 -16.62
C SER A 149 5.84 -8.78 -17.14
N ALA A 150 4.52 -8.62 -17.16
CA ALA A 150 3.52 -9.60 -17.61
C ALA A 150 2.95 -10.58 -16.55
N TYR A 151 2.94 -10.21 -15.27
CA TYR A 151 2.30 -11.04 -14.22
C TYR A 151 2.90 -12.45 -14.14
N ASP A 152 4.22 -12.55 -14.29
CA ASP A 152 4.94 -13.77 -13.87
C ASP A 152 4.95 -13.80 -12.33
N PRO A 153 4.47 -14.89 -11.69
CA PRO A 153 4.54 -15.04 -10.25
C PRO A 153 5.97 -14.84 -9.77
N LEU A 154 6.14 -14.03 -8.72
CA LEU A 154 7.46 -13.77 -8.17
C LEU A 154 8.10 -15.08 -7.70
N ASP A 155 9.37 -15.26 -8.04
CA ASP A 155 10.20 -16.28 -7.40
C ASP A 155 10.54 -15.85 -5.97
N THR A 156 9.72 -16.30 -5.02
CA THR A 156 9.89 -16.03 -3.57
C THR A 156 11.15 -16.63 -2.96
N ALA A 157 11.82 -17.57 -3.64
CA ALA A 157 13.13 -18.07 -3.21
C ALA A 157 14.25 -17.11 -3.64
N ARG A 158 14.13 -16.54 -4.84
CA ARG A 158 15.06 -15.51 -5.35
C ARG A 158 14.89 -14.17 -4.63
N PHE A 159 13.66 -13.80 -4.29
CA PHE A 159 13.32 -12.58 -3.59
C PHE A 159 12.63 -12.93 -2.26
N PRO A 160 13.42 -13.14 -1.19
CA PRO A 160 12.82 -13.42 0.11
C PRO A 160 12.13 -12.16 0.64
N PRO A 161 10.98 -12.32 1.34
CA PRO A 161 10.19 -11.19 1.80
C PRO A 161 10.97 -10.31 2.77
N VAL A 162 10.79 -8.99 2.65
CA VAL A 162 11.33 -8.06 3.65
C VAL A 162 10.60 -8.28 4.98
N ARG A 163 11.37 -8.46 6.06
CA ARG A 163 10.83 -8.71 7.41
C ARG A 163 10.94 -7.47 8.27
N GLY A 164 9.84 -7.08 8.91
CA GLY A 164 9.81 -5.87 9.72
C GLY A 164 9.68 -4.64 8.84
N PHE A 165 8.51 -4.00 8.84
CA PHE A 165 8.35 -2.71 8.20
C PHE A 165 7.33 -1.85 8.94
N ARG A 166 7.48 -0.53 8.83
CA ARG A 166 6.45 0.40 9.33
C ARG A 166 6.27 1.59 8.41
N ALA A 167 5.02 1.84 8.04
CA ALA A 167 4.56 3.14 7.56
C ALA A 167 3.70 3.78 8.66
N SER A 168 4.10 4.96 9.16
CA SER A 168 3.33 5.66 10.20
C SER A 168 3.20 7.14 9.87
N SER A 169 1.99 7.71 9.99
CA SER A 169 1.76 9.13 9.70
C SER A 169 2.24 9.54 8.30
N VAL A 170 2.06 8.67 7.30
CA VAL A 170 2.39 8.96 5.89
C VAL A 170 1.17 9.58 5.22
N THR A 171 1.34 10.66 4.45
CA THR A 171 0.31 11.14 3.51
C THR A 171 0.73 10.75 2.10
N ALA A 172 0.06 9.78 1.51
CA ALA A 172 0.29 9.38 0.12
C ALA A 172 -0.89 9.87 -0.74
N TYR A 173 -0.62 10.71 -1.74
CA TYR A 173 -1.67 11.12 -2.67
C TYR A 173 -1.25 11.31 -4.11
N ASN A 174 -2.18 11.09 -5.04
CA ASN A 174 -2.00 11.31 -6.48
C ASN A 174 -0.78 10.57 -7.04
N ASN A 175 -0.68 9.26 -6.80
CA ASN A 175 0.30 8.38 -7.43
C ASN A 175 -0.39 7.42 -8.40
N GLY A 176 0.35 7.01 -9.44
CA GLY A 176 -0.18 6.31 -10.60
C GLY A 176 -0.50 4.83 -10.39
N LEU A 177 -0.19 4.25 -9.22
CA LEU A 177 -0.61 2.91 -8.79
C LEU A 177 -1.02 2.97 -7.32
N TYR A 178 -0.11 2.64 -6.40
CA TYR A 178 -0.39 2.46 -4.98
C TYR A 178 0.07 3.62 -4.11
N GLY A 179 -0.67 3.93 -3.06
CA GLY A 179 -0.27 4.92 -2.06
C GLY A 179 0.82 4.37 -1.13
N ILE A 180 0.44 3.39 -0.31
CA ILE A 180 1.34 2.63 0.56
C ILE A 180 1.21 1.15 0.20
N TYR A 181 2.31 0.55 -0.22
CA TYR A 181 2.34 -0.76 -0.85
C TYR A 181 3.29 -1.70 -0.11
N ALA A 182 2.74 -2.71 0.55
CA ALA A 182 3.49 -3.78 1.19
C ALA A 182 3.34 -5.06 0.35
N PHE A 183 4.40 -5.44 -0.37
CA PHE A 183 4.38 -6.53 -1.33
C PHE A 183 5.60 -7.40 -1.16
N ASP A 184 5.41 -8.71 -0.96
CA ASP A 184 6.50 -9.59 -0.55
C ASP A 184 7.19 -9.01 0.71
N ALA A 185 6.36 -8.67 1.70
CA ALA A 185 6.73 -8.01 2.95
C ALA A 185 5.93 -8.61 4.12
N ARG A 186 6.56 -8.77 5.28
CA ARG A 186 5.98 -9.46 6.44
C ARG A 186 6.34 -8.81 7.77
N GLY A 187 5.54 -9.05 8.79
CA GLY A 187 5.83 -8.60 10.16
C GLY A 187 5.81 -7.08 10.25
N GLY A 188 4.74 -6.42 9.81
CA GLY A 188 4.73 -4.97 9.64
C GLY A 188 3.47 -4.26 10.09
N ILE A 189 3.54 -2.92 10.12
CA ILE A 189 2.42 -2.05 10.51
C ILE A 189 2.27 -0.91 9.50
N ILE A 190 1.04 -0.66 9.06
CA ILE A 190 0.63 0.55 8.33
C ILE A 190 -0.37 1.29 9.22
N GLU A 191 0.02 2.44 9.77
CA GLU A 191 -0.79 3.14 10.77
C GLU A 191 -0.86 4.66 10.64
N ASP A 192 -1.96 5.23 11.14
CA ASP A 192 -2.19 6.67 11.27
C ASP A 192 -1.92 7.46 9.97
N SER A 193 -2.04 6.77 8.84
CA SER A 193 -1.68 7.27 7.51
C SER A 193 -2.92 7.71 6.73
N TYR A 194 -2.68 8.51 5.70
CA TYR A 194 -3.71 9.04 4.82
C TYR A 194 -3.36 8.68 3.39
N ALA A 195 -4.29 8.00 2.70
CA ALA A 195 -4.09 7.58 1.32
C ALA A 195 -5.25 8.03 0.43
N SER A 196 -4.94 8.79 -0.63
CA SER A 196 -5.98 9.33 -1.51
C SER A 196 -5.56 9.54 -2.96
N GLY A 197 -6.51 9.47 -3.89
CA GLY A 197 -6.26 9.75 -5.30
C GLY A 197 -5.29 8.80 -5.97
N GLN A 198 -5.15 7.58 -5.44
CA GLN A 198 -4.33 6.56 -6.07
C GLN A 198 -5.08 5.95 -7.25
N ALA A 199 -4.35 5.70 -8.34
CA ALA A 199 -4.95 5.12 -9.53
C ALA A 199 -5.51 3.72 -9.28
N ASP A 200 -4.84 2.96 -8.42
CA ASP A 200 -5.25 1.63 -7.99
C ASP A 200 -5.73 1.67 -6.54
N SER A 201 -4.93 1.19 -5.58
CA SER A 201 -5.29 1.19 -4.15
C SER A 201 -4.60 2.25 -3.30
N GLY A 202 -5.35 2.79 -2.33
CA GLY A 202 -4.82 3.67 -1.30
C GLY A 202 -3.75 2.97 -0.45
N ILE A 203 -4.11 1.81 0.08
CA ILE A 203 -3.22 0.90 0.82
C ILE A 203 -3.34 -0.49 0.22
N TYR A 204 -2.21 -1.11 -0.08
CA TYR A 204 -2.15 -2.45 -0.63
C TYR A 204 -1.27 -3.34 0.27
N VAL A 205 -1.75 -4.55 0.56
CA VAL A 205 -0.98 -5.63 1.19
C VAL A 205 -1.13 -6.90 0.36
N GLY A 206 -0.02 -7.45 -0.15
CA GLY A 206 -0.11 -8.66 -0.96
C GLY A 206 1.12 -9.54 -0.93
N GLN A 207 0.91 -10.76 -1.43
CA GLN A 207 1.96 -11.75 -1.64
C GLN A 207 2.77 -12.06 -0.37
N CYS A 208 2.07 -12.44 0.70
CA CYS A 208 2.68 -12.83 1.96
C CYS A 208 1.93 -13.98 2.64
N LYS A 209 2.69 -14.93 3.23
CA LYS A 209 2.16 -16.13 3.90
C LYS A 209 3.20 -16.82 4.80
N PRO A 210 3.16 -16.67 6.14
CA PRO A 210 2.31 -15.73 6.86
C PRO A 210 2.66 -14.28 6.54
N CYS A 211 1.67 -13.39 6.63
CA CYS A 211 1.86 -11.96 6.48
C CYS A 211 2.31 -11.28 7.76
N ASP A 212 1.65 -11.58 8.88
CA ASP A 212 1.86 -10.89 10.16
C ASP A 212 1.85 -9.36 9.99
N THR A 213 0.78 -8.81 9.40
CA THR A 213 0.69 -7.39 9.05
C THR A 213 -0.55 -6.76 9.66
N LEU A 214 -0.39 -5.58 10.26
CA LEU A 214 -1.47 -4.80 10.84
C LEU A 214 -1.68 -3.48 10.10
N VAL A 215 -2.86 -3.29 9.54
CA VAL A 215 -3.31 -2.04 8.90
C VAL A 215 -4.33 -1.37 9.84
N ARG A 216 -3.98 -0.27 10.49
CA ARG A 216 -4.84 0.34 11.51
C ARG A 216 -4.87 1.86 11.53
N GLY A 217 -5.97 2.46 11.97
CA GLY A 217 -5.99 3.90 12.25
C GLY A 217 -5.87 4.78 11.00
N ASN A 218 -5.99 4.22 9.79
CA ASN A 218 -5.77 4.95 8.55
C ASN A 218 -7.05 5.63 8.05
N THR A 219 -6.89 6.75 7.35
CA THR A 219 -7.95 7.37 6.54
C THR A 219 -7.66 7.12 5.07
N VAL A 220 -8.61 6.51 4.37
CA VAL A 220 -8.43 6.06 2.98
C VAL A 220 -9.64 6.45 2.15
N GLU A 221 -9.43 7.36 1.19
CA GLU A 221 -10.52 7.96 0.42
C GLU A 221 -10.14 8.38 -0.99
N ARG A 222 -11.11 8.45 -1.89
CA ARG A 222 -10.94 8.90 -3.29
C ARG A 222 -9.94 8.08 -4.11
N ASN A 223 -9.77 6.80 -3.78
CA ASN A 223 -8.98 5.84 -4.56
C ASN A 223 -9.91 4.98 -5.43
N ALA A 224 -9.37 4.29 -6.44
CA ALA A 224 -10.15 3.24 -7.10
C ALA A 224 -10.52 2.14 -6.10
N VAL A 225 -9.53 1.64 -5.36
CA VAL A 225 -9.75 0.75 -4.21
C VAL A 225 -9.19 1.40 -2.95
N GLY A 226 -9.94 1.37 -1.85
CA GLY A 226 -9.45 1.88 -0.57
C GLY A 226 -8.28 1.04 -0.05
N VAL A 227 -8.61 -0.14 0.49
CA VAL A 227 -7.64 -1.12 0.98
C VAL A 227 -7.74 -2.39 0.15
N GLU A 228 -6.62 -2.85 -0.38
CA GLU A 228 -6.54 -4.05 -1.21
C GLU A 228 -5.66 -5.12 -0.56
N ILE A 229 -6.20 -6.34 -0.51
CA ILE A 229 -5.54 -7.53 0.02
C ILE A 229 -5.53 -8.61 -1.05
N THR A 230 -4.35 -8.89 -1.60
CA THR A 230 -4.20 -9.86 -2.70
C THR A 230 -3.22 -10.95 -2.34
N ASN A 231 -3.66 -12.22 -2.32
CA ASN A 231 -2.81 -13.36 -1.94
C ASN A 231 -2.02 -13.15 -0.62
N ALA A 232 -2.58 -12.36 0.29
CA ALA A 232 -1.99 -12.05 1.59
C ALA A 232 -2.77 -12.75 2.71
N SER A 233 -2.08 -13.67 3.38
CA SER A 233 -2.69 -14.64 4.28
C SER A 233 -1.98 -14.76 5.62
N GLU A 234 -2.73 -15.21 6.63
CA GLU A 234 -2.27 -15.54 7.99
C GLU A 234 -1.66 -14.35 8.74
N GLY A 235 -2.20 -14.04 9.93
CA GLY A 235 -1.71 -12.93 10.75
C GLY A 235 -1.96 -11.54 10.15
N LEU A 236 -2.84 -11.42 9.15
CA LEU A 236 -3.23 -10.14 8.55
C LEU A 236 -4.46 -9.56 9.25
N SER A 237 -4.39 -8.30 9.67
CA SER A 237 -5.51 -7.60 10.32
C SER A 237 -5.69 -6.17 9.80
N VAL A 238 -6.93 -5.82 9.44
CA VAL A 238 -7.36 -4.47 9.05
C VAL A 238 -8.29 -3.94 10.13
N LEU A 239 -7.78 -3.11 11.04
CA LEU A 239 -8.44 -2.76 12.29
C LEU A 239 -8.65 -1.26 12.46
N GLY A 240 -9.89 -0.85 12.65
CA GLY A 240 -10.20 0.52 13.04
C GLY A 240 -9.77 1.59 12.04
N ASN A 241 -9.94 1.34 10.75
CA ASN A 241 -9.68 2.30 9.68
C ASN A 241 -10.97 3.03 9.28
N ARG A 242 -10.81 4.19 8.64
CA ARG A 242 -11.86 4.94 7.98
C ARG A 242 -11.64 4.86 6.46
N ILE A 243 -12.50 4.13 5.77
CA ILE A 243 -12.37 3.77 4.36
C ILE A 243 -13.63 4.24 3.63
N THR A 244 -13.61 5.48 3.13
CA THR A 244 -14.83 6.16 2.67
C THR A 244 -14.61 6.87 1.35
N GLY A 245 -15.64 6.95 0.50
CA GLY A 245 -15.55 7.74 -0.73
C GLY A 245 -14.49 7.22 -1.72
N ASN A 246 -14.25 5.92 -1.78
CA ASN A 246 -13.50 5.26 -2.87
C ASN A 246 -14.49 4.75 -3.93
N ARG A 247 -14.06 4.03 -4.98
CA ARG A 247 -15.00 3.24 -5.81
C ARG A 247 -15.34 1.90 -5.18
N VAL A 248 -14.34 1.26 -4.58
CA VAL A 248 -14.47 0.07 -3.76
C VAL A 248 -13.77 0.32 -2.43
N GLY A 249 -14.42 -0.03 -1.33
CA GLY A 249 -13.87 0.18 0.01
C GLY A 249 -12.70 -0.76 0.29
N VAL A 250 -12.99 -2.05 0.45
CA VAL A 250 -12.01 -3.09 0.74
C VAL A 250 -12.15 -4.25 -0.23
N THR A 251 -11.04 -4.72 -0.80
CA THR A 251 -10.97 -5.98 -1.55
C THR A 251 -10.13 -7.01 -0.82
N VAL A 252 -10.59 -8.26 -0.84
CA VAL A 252 -9.86 -9.43 -0.37
C VAL A 252 -9.93 -10.47 -1.49
N ASN A 253 -8.87 -10.61 -2.27
CA ASN A 253 -8.89 -11.42 -3.47
C ASN A 253 -7.76 -12.46 -3.55
N SER A 254 -8.09 -13.54 -4.24
CA SER A 254 -7.15 -14.54 -4.75
C SER A 254 -7.02 -14.38 -6.26
N ASN A 255 -5.80 -14.47 -6.79
CA ASN A 255 -5.57 -14.52 -8.24
C ASN A 255 -4.30 -15.31 -8.58
N ASP A 256 -4.12 -15.64 -9.86
CA ASP A 256 -2.94 -16.34 -10.38
C ASP A 256 -1.84 -15.40 -10.91
N LEU A 257 -2.08 -14.09 -10.83
CA LEU A 257 -1.16 -13.05 -11.30
C LEU A 257 -0.02 -12.78 -10.30
N GLU A 258 -0.24 -13.16 -9.05
CA GLU A 258 0.68 -13.02 -7.94
C GLU A 258 0.95 -14.37 -7.27
N ALA A 259 2.11 -14.52 -6.65
CA ALA A 259 2.42 -15.73 -5.90
C ALA A 259 1.55 -15.85 -4.62
N LEU A 260 1.58 -17.03 -4.00
CA LEU A 260 0.99 -17.32 -2.69
C LEU A 260 -0.55 -17.34 -2.62
N ALA A 261 -1.23 -17.46 -3.76
CA ALA A 261 -2.65 -17.82 -3.81
C ALA A 261 -2.91 -19.22 -3.19
N PRO A 262 -4.14 -19.48 -2.71
CA PRO A 262 -5.22 -18.51 -2.49
C PRO A 262 -5.00 -17.67 -1.22
N GLN A 263 -5.63 -16.51 -1.18
CA GLN A 263 -5.75 -15.66 -0.01
C GLN A 263 -6.58 -16.35 1.09
N HIS A 264 -6.12 -16.29 2.35
CA HIS A 264 -6.88 -16.82 3.48
C HIS A 264 -6.57 -16.19 4.86
N GLU A 265 -7.52 -16.33 5.79
CA GLU A 265 -7.35 -16.04 7.24
C GLU A 265 -6.99 -14.58 7.59
N ALA A 266 -7.55 -13.60 6.87
CA ALA A 266 -7.48 -12.18 7.27
C ALA A 266 -8.62 -11.80 8.23
N VAL A 267 -8.36 -10.83 9.12
CA VAL A 267 -9.35 -10.25 10.03
C VAL A 267 -9.61 -8.80 9.69
N ILE A 268 -10.85 -8.46 9.35
CA ILE A 268 -11.29 -7.08 9.07
C ILE A 268 -12.27 -6.70 10.16
N ALA A 269 -11.86 -5.81 11.08
CA ALA A 269 -12.70 -5.49 12.24
C ALA A 269 -12.71 -4.04 12.70
N GLY A 270 -13.87 -3.57 13.15
CA GLY A 270 -14.03 -2.24 13.74
C GLY A 270 -13.83 -1.08 12.77
N ASN A 271 -13.90 -1.31 11.46
CA ASN A 271 -13.69 -0.28 10.45
C ASN A 271 -14.98 0.49 10.13
N VAL A 272 -14.84 1.74 9.70
CA VAL A 272 -15.89 2.50 9.00
C VAL A 272 -15.66 2.35 7.51
N ILE A 273 -16.61 1.77 6.78
CA ILE A 273 -16.52 1.49 5.35
C ILE A 273 -17.80 2.01 4.69
N ALA A 274 -17.78 3.25 4.21
CA ALA A 274 -19.02 3.92 3.83
C ALA A 274 -18.92 4.81 2.59
N GLY A 275 -20.01 4.83 1.82
CA GLY A 275 -20.15 5.70 0.66
C GLY A 275 -19.05 5.51 -0.38
N ASN A 276 -18.58 4.28 -0.59
CA ASN A 276 -17.58 3.99 -1.62
C ASN A 276 -18.23 3.96 -3.00
N ASN A 277 -18.65 5.14 -3.47
CA ASN A 277 -19.29 5.40 -4.76
C ASN A 277 -18.70 6.65 -5.43
N ALA A 278 -17.47 7.03 -5.09
CA ALA A 278 -16.92 8.30 -5.54
C ALA A 278 -16.65 8.26 -7.06
N ALA A 279 -17.27 9.20 -7.79
CA ALA A 279 -17.09 9.34 -9.23
C ALA A 279 -15.82 10.13 -9.59
N ASP A 280 -15.38 11.00 -8.68
CA ASP A 280 -14.20 11.87 -8.81
C ASP A 280 -12.91 11.17 -8.35
N THR A 281 -12.74 9.92 -8.79
CA THR A 281 -11.57 9.08 -8.53
C THR A 281 -11.04 8.47 -9.83
N PRO A 282 -9.81 7.97 -9.83
CA PRO A 282 -9.35 7.07 -10.89
C PRO A 282 -10.22 5.83 -11.02
N GLU A 283 -10.15 5.24 -12.21
CA GLU A 283 -10.85 4.02 -12.59
C GLU A 283 -9.82 2.90 -12.78
N GLN A 284 -9.87 1.92 -11.88
CA GLN A 284 -9.14 0.65 -11.86
C GLN A 284 -10.05 -0.39 -11.17
N ALA A 285 -9.58 -1.62 -10.92
CA ALA A 285 -10.34 -2.75 -10.36
C ALA A 285 -11.43 -3.35 -11.28
N ASP A 286 -11.11 -3.50 -12.58
CA ASP A 286 -11.99 -4.13 -13.57
C ASP A 286 -13.41 -3.53 -13.63
N GLY A 287 -13.56 -2.25 -13.26
CA GLY A 287 -14.83 -1.54 -13.24
C GLY A 287 -15.66 -1.72 -11.96
N GLY A 288 -15.08 -2.29 -10.89
CA GLY A 288 -15.70 -2.37 -9.58
C GLY A 288 -16.12 -1.00 -9.04
N PHE A 289 -17.39 -0.88 -8.60
CA PHE A 289 -17.95 0.37 -8.13
C PHE A 289 -19.10 0.13 -7.16
N GLY A 290 -19.18 0.93 -6.10
CA GLY A 290 -20.28 0.86 -5.14
C GLY A 290 -20.20 -0.32 -4.19
N ILE A 291 -19.00 -0.86 -3.93
CA ILE A 291 -18.81 -2.03 -3.08
C ILE A 291 -18.13 -1.60 -1.78
N GLY A 292 -18.72 -1.95 -0.63
CA GLY A 292 -18.13 -1.74 0.68
C GLY A 292 -16.94 -2.68 0.92
N ILE A 293 -17.22 -3.97 1.06
CA ILE A 293 -16.23 -5.05 1.20
C ILE A 293 -16.52 -6.13 0.14
N GLY A 294 -15.55 -6.43 -0.71
CA GLY A 294 -15.61 -7.53 -1.67
C GLY A 294 -14.59 -8.62 -1.33
N ILE A 295 -15.06 -9.84 -1.09
CA ILE A 295 -14.24 -11.05 -0.95
C ILE A 295 -14.37 -11.86 -2.23
N GLY A 296 -13.33 -11.86 -3.06
CA GLY A 296 -13.25 -12.61 -4.32
C GLY A 296 -12.29 -13.78 -4.20
N GLY A 297 -12.80 -14.99 -3.95
CA GLY A 297 -11.96 -16.19 -3.80
C GLY A 297 -11.08 -16.25 -2.54
N GLY A 298 -11.23 -15.31 -1.61
CA GLY A 298 -10.62 -15.38 -0.29
C GLY A 298 -11.28 -16.44 0.59
N THR A 299 -10.52 -17.05 1.49
CA THR A 299 -11.04 -18.14 2.35
C THR A 299 -10.81 -17.90 3.84
N LYS A 300 -11.73 -18.38 4.69
CA LYS A 300 -11.62 -18.32 6.16
C LYS A 300 -11.39 -16.91 6.73
N ASN A 301 -11.77 -15.87 5.99
CA ASN A 301 -11.64 -14.50 6.47
C ASN A 301 -12.71 -14.21 7.52
N GLN A 302 -12.40 -13.32 8.46
CA GLN A 302 -13.32 -12.86 9.48
C GLN A 302 -13.62 -11.39 9.26
N VAL A 303 -14.88 -11.05 8.96
CA VAL A 303 -15.36 -9.68 8.81
C VAL A 303 -16.28 -9.38 9.97
N VAL A 304 -15.78 -8.61 10.95
CA VAL A 304 -16.40 -8.53 12.28
C VAL A 304 -16.54 -7.11 12.79
N ARG A 305 -17.74 -6.70 13.24
CA ARG A 305 -17.96 -5.38 13.88
C ARG A 305 -17.56 -4.18 13.01
N ASN A 306 -17.75 -4.24 11.71
CA ASN A 306 -17.56 -3.10 10.81
C ASN A 306 -18.87 -2.33 10.62
N LEU A 307 -18.77 -1.02 10.45
CA LEU A 307 -19.86 -0.17 9.99
C LEU A 307 -19.78 -0.07 8.46
N VAL A 308 -20.71 -0.70 7.74
CA VAL A 308 -20.69 -0.77 6.28
C VAL A 308 -21.97 -0.17 5.70
N GLN A 309 -21.89 1.06 5.15
CA GLN A 309 -23.10 1.81 4.82
C GLN A 309 -23.03 2.60 3.51
N GLY A 310 -24.16 2.70 2.80
CA GLY A 310 -24.31 3.64 1.71
C GLY A 310 -23.53 3.30 0.44
N ASN A 311 -23.14 2.04 0.22
CA ASN A 311 -22.45 1.60 -1.01
C ASN A 311 -23.50 1.15 -2.05
N HIS A 312 -23.44 1.65 -3.28
CA HIS A 312 -24.52 1.56 -4.25
C HIS A 312 -24.77 0.15 -4.79
N ALA A 313 -23.75 -0.69 -4.91
CA ALA A 313 -23.86 -2.05 -5.43
C ALA A 313 -24.04 -3.07 -4.31
N ALA A 314 -23.13 -3.09 -3.34
CA ALA A 314 -23.16 -4.03 -2.22
C ALA A 314 -22.46 -3.50 -0.96
N GLY A 315 -23.00 -3.85 0.21
CA GLY A 315 -22.33 -3.66 1.49
C GLY A 315 -21.18 -4.65 1.64
N ILE A 316 -21.50 -5.94 1.79
CA ILE A 316 -20.52 -7.04 1.85
C ILE A 316 -20.87 -8.07 0.77
N LEU A 317 -19.93 -8.33 -0.13
CA LEU A 317 -20.03 -9.29 -1.22
C LEU A 317 -19.02 -10.42 -1.02
N VAL A 318 -19.49 -11.66 -1.00
CA VAL A 318 -18.65 -12.87 -1.06
C VAL A 318 -18.90 -13.57 -2.39
N THR A 319 -17.89 -13.67 -3.23
CA THR A 319 -18.00 -14.22 -4.58
C THR A 319 -16.84 -15.15 -4.91
N ASP A 320 -17.14 -16.17 -5.71
CA ASP A 320 -16.11 -16.96 -6.37
C ASP A 320 -15.45 -16.10 -7.45
N VAL A 321 -14.18 -16.37 -7.72
CA VAL A 321 -13.46 -15.87 -8.90
C VAL A 321 -12.84 -17.06 -9.65
N PRO A 322 -12.50 -16.93 -10.94
CA PRO A 322 -11.97 -18.05 -11.72
C PRO A 322 -10.79 -18.73 -11.02
N GLY A 323 -10.86 -20.06 -10.86
CA GLY A 323 -9.81 -20.85 -10.20
C GLY A 323 -9.82 -20.80 -8.66
N HIS A 324 -10.46 -19.80 -8.05
CA HIS A 324 -10.40 -19.55 -6.60
C HIS A 324 -11.81 -19.37 -6.01
N PRO A 325 -12.45 -20.45 -5.55
CA PRO A 325 -13.73 -20.35 -4.84
C PRO A 325 -13.58 -19.72 -3.46
N ALA A 326 -14.50 -18.85 -3.08
CA ALA A 326 -14.55 -18.24 -1.75
C ALA A 326 -15.17 -19.22 -0.76
N ARG A 327 -14.45 -19.55 0.31
CA ARG A 327 -14.85 -20.64 1.23
C ARG A 327 -14.69 -20.27 2.69
N GLY A 328 -15.62 -20.71 3.53
CA GLY A 328 -15.47 -20.64 4.98
C GLY A 328 -15.35 -19.23 5.56
N ASN A 329 -15.74 -18.18 4.83
CA ASN A 329 -15.67 -16.81 5.32
C ASN A 329 -16.76 -16.57 6.38
N ARG A 330 -16.42 -15.85 7.45
CA ARG A 330 -17.31 -15.54 8.57
C ARG A 330 -17.60 -14.05 8.66
N ILE A 331 -18.84 -13.67 8.40
CA ILE A 331 -19.30 -12.28 8.41
C ILE A 331 -20.23 -12.11 9.61
N SER A 332 -19.80 -11.40 10.66
CA SER A 332 -20.60 -11.35 11.90
C SER A 332 -20.53 -10.07 12.70
N GLY A 333 -21.65 -9.70 13.33
CA GLY A 333 -21.71 -8.56 14.25
C GLY A 333 -21.42 -7.21 13.60
N ASN A 334 -21.49 -7.12 12.26
CA ASN A 334 -21.35 -5.87 11.54
C ASN A 334 -22.66 -5.07 11.63
N ARG A 335 -22.63 -3.80 11.23
CA ARG A 335 -23.85 -3.06 10.89
C ARG A 335 -23.78 -2.72 9.41
N VAL A 336 -24.52 -3.48 8.61
CA VAL A 336 -24.50 -3.39 7.15
C VAL A 336 -25.86 -2.89 6.68
N THR A 337 -25.97 -1.61 6.36
CA THR A 337 -27.29 -1.00 6.09
C THR A 337 -27.20 0.02 4.97
N THR A 338 -28.34 0.31 4.34
CA THR A 338 -28.48 1.39 3.34
C THR A 338 -27.55 1.23 2.13
N ASN A 339 -27.13 0.01 1.82
CA ASN A 339 -26.43 -0.32 0.57
C ASN A 339 -27.43 -0.77 -0.50
N GLY A 340 -27.01 -0.91 -1.76
CA GLY A 340 -27.87 -1.50 -2.81
C GLY A 340 -28.38 -2.89 -2.41
N ALA A 341 -27.45 -3.79 -2.10
CA ALA A 341 -27.70 -4.98 -1.30
C ALA A 341 -26.79 -4.98 -0.07
N ASP A 342 -27.32 -5.16 1.14
CA ASP A 342 -26.47 -5.12 2.34
C ASP A 342 -25.55 -6.34 2.42
N LEU A 343 -26.10 -7.55 2.28
CA LEU A 343 -25.32 -8.79 2.23
C LEU A 343 -25.55 -9.53 0.91
N VAL A 344 -24.46 -9.95 0.27
CA VAL A 344 -24.48 -10.72 -0.97
C VAL A 344 -23.59 -11.95 -0.85
N LEU A 345 -24.16 -13.13 -1.09
CA LEU A 345 -23.42 -14.38 -1.27
C LEU A 345 -23.64 -14.87 -2.70
N SER A 346 -22.61 -14.74 -3.53
CA SER A 346 -22.56 -15.28 -4.90
C SER A 346 -21.71 -16.56 -4.98
N ALA A 347 -20.93 -16.86 -3.95
CA ALA A 347 -20.10 -18.06 -3.86
C ALA A 347 -20.92 -19.32 -3.59
N ALA A 348 -20.51 -20.44 -4.19
CA ALA A 348 -21.23 -21.72 -4.07
C ALA A 348 -20.93 -22.49 -2.76
N ASP A 349 -19.84 -22.15 -2.06
CA ASP A 349 -19.40 -22.90 -0.89
C ASP A 349 -20.35 -22.72 0.31
N PRO A 350 -20.88 -23.82 0.88
CA PRO A 350 -21.82 -23.77 2.00
C PRO A 350 -21.14 -23.45 3.34
N GLY A 351 -19.81 -23.31 3.39
CA GLY A 351 -19.07 -22.94 4.60
C GLY A 351 -19.02 -21.44 4.87
N ASN A 352 -19.36 -20.60 3.87
CA ASN A 352 -19.50 -19.15 4.11
C ASN A 352 -20.72 -18.88 4.99
N CYS A 353 -20.56 -18.03 6.00
CA CYS A 353 -21.61 -17.80 6.98
C CYS A 353 -21.78 -16.34 7.41
N PHE A 354 -23.00 -15.99 7.80
CA PHE A 354 -23.43 -14.65 8.17
C PHE A 354 -24.24 -14.69 9.46
N THR A 355 -23.96 -13.81 10.43
CA THR A 355 -24.81 -13.70 11.63
C THR A 355 -24.74 -12.33 12.32
N GLY A 356 -25.90 -11.78 12.68
CA GLY A 356 -25.99 -10.56 13.48
C GLY A 356 -25.43 -9.32 12.77
N ASN A 357 -25.61 -9.21 11.46
CA ASN A 357 -25.09 -8.09 10.66
C ASN A 357 -26.09 -6.91 10.52
N ALA A 358 -27.28 -7.07 11.09
CA ALA A 358 -28.40 -6.11 11.02
C ALA A 358 -28.73 -5.59 9.59
N PRO A 359 -28.83 -6.47 8.56
CA PRO A 359 -29.11 -6.04 7.19
C PRO A 359 -30.56 -5.59 6.98
N GLY A 360 -30.75 -4.59 6.12
CA GLY A 360 -32.06 -4.27 5.55
C GLY A 360 -32.37 -5.11 4.30
N THR A 361 -31.35 -5.44 3.50
CA THR A 361 -31.49 -6.26 2.28
C THR A 361 -30.47 -7.40 2.21
N GLN A 362 -30.90 -8.56 1.74
CA GLN A 362 -30.03 -9.74 1.59
C GLN A 362 -30.24 -10.36 0.21
N ARG A 363 -29.15 -10.88 -0.37
CA ARG A 363 -29.13 -11.57 -1.67
C ARG A 363 -28.29 -12.86 -1.53
N PRO A 364 -28.92 -14.05 -1.52
CA PRO A 364 -30.36 -14.30 -1.58
C PRO A 364 -31.11 -13.75 -0.35
N GLY A 365 -32.44 -13.60 -0.46
CA GLY A 365 -33.27 -13.19 0.69
C GLY A 365 -33.18 -14.21 1.82
N GLY A 366 -33.10 -13.73 3.08
CA GLY A 366 -32.93 -14.59 4.26
C GLY A 366 -31.55 -15.23 4.40
N LEU A 367 -30.50 -14.64 3.82
CA LEU A 367 -29.14 -15.17 3.83
C LEU A 367 -28.62 -15.52 5.24
N GLU A 368 -28.87 -14.71 6.28
CA GLU A 368 -28.44 -15.03 7.65
C GLU A 368 -29.14 -16.27 8.24
N ASP A 369 -30.34 -16.62 7.75
CA ASP A 369 -31.06 -17.84 8.14
C ASP A 369 -30.57 -19.05 7.33
N LEU A 370 -30.34 -18.86 6.03
CA LEU A 370 -29.83 -19.90 5.11
C LEU A 370 -28.36 -20.27 5.41
N ALA A 371 -27.56 -19.27 5.81
CA ALA A 371 -26.12 -19.35 5.98
C ALA A 371 -25.67 -18.86 7.37
N GLY A 372 -26.41 -19.17 8.45
CA GLY A 372 -26.06 -18.77 9.81
C GLY A 372 -24.77 -19.39 10.39
N CYS A 373 -23.83 -18.61 10.93
CA CYS A 373 -22.54 -19.13 11.45
C CYS A 373 -22.60 -20.15 12.61
N GLY A 374 -23.77 -20.37 13.22
CA GLY A 374 -23.97 -21.37 14.27
C GLY A 374 -24.58 -22.69 13.77
N THR A 375 -24.92 -22.79 12.48
CA THR A 375 -25.60 -23.98 11.96
C THR A 375 -24.58 -25.02 11.48
N THR A 376 -24.80 -26.28 11.87
CA THR A 376 -23.88 -27.40 11.55
C THR A 376 -24.17 -28.07 10.20
N ARG A 377 -25.27 -27.71 9.54
CA ARG A 377 -25.61 -28.13 8.17
C ARG A 377 -26.21 -26.96 7.42
N HIS A 378 -25.43 -26.39 6.50
CA HIS A 378 -25.96 -25.52 5.47
C HIS A 378 -26.43 -26.38 4.30
N GLY A 379 -27.69 -26.22 3.90
CA GLY A 379 -28.14 -26.71 2.59
C GLY A 379 -27.51 -25.90 1.46
N THR A 380 -27.82 -26.22 0.22
CA THR A 380 -27.41 -25.39 -0.93
C THR A 380 -28.05 -24.01 -0.81
N VAL A 381 -27.23 -22.97 -0.73
CA VAL A 381 -27.69 -21.58 -0.71
C VAL A 381 -27.74 -21.07 -2.16
N PRO A 382 -28.88 -20.53 -2.65
CA PRO A 382 -28.94 -19.95 -3.98
C PRO A 382 -27.96 -18.77 -4.11
N ALA A 383 -27.33 -18.63 -5.28
CA ALA A 383 -26.47 -17.48 -5.53
C ALA A 383 -27.28 -16.17 -5.57
N GLY A 384 -26.85 -15.17 -4.83
CA GLY A 384 -27.29 -13.79 -4.94
C GLY A 384 -26.42 -13.00 -5.91
N SER A 385 -26.87 -11.79 -6.24
CA SER A 385 -26.11 -10.82 -7.02
C SER A 385 -26.12 -9.46 -6.32
N PRO A 386 -25.08 -8.63 -6.50
CA PRO A 386 -25.12 -7.24 -6.08
C PRO A 386 -26.18 -6.47 -6.87
N GLU A 387 -26.51 -5.27 -6.40
CA GLU A 387 -27.33 -4.34 -7.18
C GLU A 387 -26.56 -3.91 -8.44
N PRO A 388 -27.16 -3.97 -9.64
CA PRO A 388 -26.53 -3.49 -10.84
C PRO A 388 -26.27 -1.98 -10.76
N VAL A 389 -25.01 -1.58 -10.92
CA VAL A 389 -24.63 -0.16 -10.98
C VAL A 389 -23.80 0.07 -12.22
N GLN A 390 -24.12 1.13 -12.98
CA GLN A 390 -23.27 1.58 -14.07
C GLN A 390 -22.15 2.45 -13.48
N PRO A 391 -20.88 2.02 -13.52
CA PRO A 391 -19.78 2.83 -13.00
C PRO A 391 -19.60 4.09 -13.87
N PRO A 392 -19.42 5.28 -13.25
CA PRO A 392 -19.06 6.49 -13.98
C PRO A 392 -17.61 6.40 -14.50
N PRO A 393 -17.25 7.16 -15.55
CA PRO A 393 -15.86 7.26 -15.99
C PRO A 393 -14.95 7.79 -14.88
N GLY A 394 -13.71 7.29 -14.81
CA GLY A 394 -12.70 7.79 -13.89
C GLY A 394 -12.12 9.15 -14.29
N ILE A 395 -11.48 9.80 -13.32
CA ILE A 395 -10.62 10.97 -13.55
C ILE A 395 -9.14 10.58 -13.43
N PRO A 396 -8.21 11.30 -14.08
CA PRO A 396 -6.79 11.09 -13.88
C PRO A 396 -6.37 11.23 -12.39
N PHE A 397 -5.49 10.35 -11.91
CA PHE A 397 -5.02 10.36 -10.51
C PHE A 397 -4.39 11.69 -10.09
N ASN A 398 -3.78 12.42 -11.03
CA ASN A 398 -3.14 13.70 -10.78
C ASN A 398 -4.13 14.88 -10.69
N THR A 399 -5.41 14.68 -11.00
CA THR A 399 -6.46 15.71 -10.89
C THR A 399 -7.34 15.53 -9.65
N VAL A 400 -7.15 14.44 -8.89
CA VAL A 400 -7.84 14.25 -7.60
C VAL A 400 -7.40 15.36 -6.63
N PRO A 401 -8.33 15.98 -5.87
CA PRO A 401 -7.99 17.02 -4.92
C PRO A 401 -6.95 16.57 -3.90
N ALA A 402 -5.97 17.43 -3.63
CA ALA A 402 -5.00 17.18 -2.57
C ALA A 402 -5.71 17.12 -1.20
N PRO A 403 -5.29 16.23 -0.30
CA PRO A 403 -5.90 16.10 1.00
C PRO A 403 -5.66 17.34 1.87
N PRO A 404 -6.53 17.61 2.86
CA PRO A 404 -6.28 18.64 3.86
C PRO A 404 -5.02 18.30 4.67
N ALA A 405 -4.47 19.31 5.36
CA ALA A 405 -3.33 19.12 6.25
C ALA A 405 -3.65 18.06 7.32
N GLN A 406 -2.74 17.09 7.47
CA GLN A 406 -2.88 15.97 8.39
C GLN A 406 -2.12 16.24 9.69
N PRO A 407 -2.53 15.64 10.82
CA PRO A 407 -1.75 15.69 12.05
C PRO A 407 -0.32 15.18 11.81
N SER A 408 0.65 16.00 12.21
CA SER A 408 2.07 15.63 12.21
C SER A 408 2.44 14.92 13.50
N LEU A 409 3.52 14.15 13.47
CA LEU A 409 4.14 13.54 14.64
C LEU A 409 4.43 14.59 15.72
N ARG A 410 4.05 14.28 16.97
CA ARG A 410 4.15 15.22 18.10
C ARG A 410 5.59 15.61 18.44
N ASP A 411 6.49 14.64 18.41
CA ASP A 411 7.93 14.84 18.65
C ASP A 411 8.75 14.17 17.54
N PRO A 412 9.07 14.90 16.45
CA PRO A 412 9.90 14.37 15.38
C PRO A 412 11.37 14.17 15.78
N ALA A 413 11.82 14.75 16.88
CA ALA A 413 13.21 14.64 17.36
C ALA A 413 13.43 13.45 18.30
N ALA A 414 12.35 12.76 18.73
CA ALA A 414 12.44 11.56 19.55
C ALA A 414 13.35 10.49 18.90
N PRO A 415 13.99 9.60 19.66
CA PRO A 415 14.80 8.53 19.09
C PRO A 415 14.02 7.69 18.05
N GLY A 416 14.69 7.36 16.92
CA GLY A 416 14.16 6.44 15.92
C GLY A 416 13.87 5.07 16.52
N ARG A 417 12.78 4.44 16.09
CA ARG A 417 12.42 3.08 16.49
C ARG A 417 12.28 2.20 15.26
N PRO A 418 13.27 1.35 14.97
CA PRO A 418 13.18 0.35 13.90
C PRO A 418 11.97 -0.58 14.07
N ALA A 419 11.47 -1.10 12.95
CA ALA A 419 10.34 -2.03 12.88
C ALA A 419 10.75 -3.48 13.19
N VAL A 420 11.21 -3.73 14.42
CA VAL A 420 11.60 -5.07 14.89
C VAL A 420 10.52 -5.64 15.81
N GLY A 421 10.18 -6.92 15.64
CA GLY A 421 9.18 -7.60 16.48
C GLY A 421 7.74 -7.14 16.25
N LEU A 422 7.46 -6.55 15.09
CA LEU A 422 6.12 -6.16 14.67
C LEU A 422 5.31 -7.36 14.14
N PRO A 423 3.97 -7.31 14.16
CA PRO A 423 3.12 -6.23 14.69
C PRO A 423 2.96 -6.29 16.22
N GLY A 424 3.64 -7.23 16.89
CA GLY A 424 3.42 -7.55 18.30
C GLY A 424 2.08 -8.26 18.51
N THR A 425 1.53 -8.17 19.71
CA THR A 425 0.20 -8.73 20.01
C THR A 425 -0.88 -7.91 19.33
N VAL A 426 -1.66 -8.57 18.46
CA VAL A 426 -2.83 -7.99 17.80
C VAL A 426 -4.09 -8.57 18.42
N ASP A 427 -4.98 -7.69 18.88
CA ASP A 427 -6.26 -8.06 19.49
C ASP A 427 -7.41 -7.33 18.75
N PRO A 428 -8.06 -8.00 17.78
CA PRO A 428 -9.20 -7.45 17.06
C PRO A 428 -10.44 -7.18 17.94
N ASP A 429 -10.57 -7.80 19.11
CA ASP A 429 -11.73 -7.61 20.00
C ASP A 429 -11.69 -6.28 20.76
N ARG A 430 -10.54 -5.62 20.78
CA ARG A 430 -10.43 -4.24 21.25
C ARG A 430 -11.11 -3.24 20.32
N TYR A 431 -11.42 -3.60 19.07
CA TYR A 431 -12.06 -2.68 18.12
C TYR A 431 -13.57 -2.89 18.10
N PRO A 432 -14.36 -2.00 18.75
CA PRO A 432 -15.81 -2.11 18.76
C PRO A 432 -16.42 -1.71 17.41
N LEU A 433 -17.69 -2.02 17.22
CA LEU A 433 -18.48 -1.51 16.11
C LEU A 433 -18.52 0.03 16.15
N PRO A 434 -18.12 0.75 15.07
CA PRO A 434 -18.17 2.20 15.04
C PRO A 434 -19.60 2.76 15.13
N ALA A 435 -19.75 3.89 15.83
CA ALA A 435 -21.04 4.52 16.10
C ALA A 435 -21.63 5.26 14.89
N ASP A 436 -20.79 5.88 14.07
CA ASP A 436 -21.19 6.66 12.91
C ASP A 436 -20.12 6.64 11.80
N THR A 437 -20.51 7.14 10.63
CA THR A 437 -19.68 7.15 9.41
C THR A 437 -18.67 8.28 9.37
N THR A 438 -18.56 9.15 10.38
CA THR A 438 -17.57 10.24 10.51
C THR A 438 -16.46 9.91 11.51
N ALA A 439 -16.69 8.91 12.36
CA ALA A 439 -15.74 8.46 13.35
C ALA A 439 -14.40 8.02 12.73
N MET A 440 -13.32 8.30 13.46
CA MET A 440 -12.06 7.59 13.33
C MET A 440 -12.04 6.51 14.42
N PRO A 441 -12.26 5.22 14.08
CA PRO A 441 -12.31 4.18 15.08
C PRO A 441 -11.04 4.09 15.93
N ARG A 442 -11.21 3.75 17.21
CA ARG A 442 -10.11 3.55 18.15
C ARG A 442 -10.31 2.27 18.95
N PRO A 443 -9.22 1.57 19.32
CA PRO A 443 -9.32 0.41 20.18
C PRO A 443 -9.73 0.85 21.60
N ARG A 444 -10.50 0.00 22.29
CA ARG A 444 -10.74 0.09 23.72
C ARG A 444 -9.40 0.04 24.48
N PRO A 445 -9.29 0.71 25.65
CA PRO A 445 -8.13 0.56 26.51
C PRO A 445 -7.84 -0.92 26.79
N ALA A 446 -6.56 -1.27 26.91
CA ALA A 446 -6.21 -2.60 27.38
C ALA A 446 -6.80 -2.77 28.79
N PRO A 447 -7.33 -3.95 29.15
CA PRO A 447 -7.76 -4.19 30.52
C PRO A 447 -6.61 -3.90 31.48
N ALA A 448 -6.88 -3.13 32.53
CA ALA A 448 -5.89 -2.82 33.55
C ALA A 448 -5.49 -4.14 34.25
N GLY A 449 -4.27 -4.64 33.99
CA GLY A 449 -3.77 -5.84 34.69
C GLY A 449 -2.87 -6.80 33.91
N LEU A 450 -2.60 -6.59 32.62
CA LEU A 450 -1.67 -7.43 31.86
C LEU A 450 -0.54 -6.60 31.24
N SER A 451 0.31 -6.08 32.12
CA SER A 451 1.67 -5.67 31.78
C SER A 451 2.60 -6.61 32.53
N ARG A 452 3.05 -7.67 31.88
CA ARG A 452 4.24 -8.43 32.26
C ARG A 452 5.10 -8.62 31.03
#